data_AF-A0A1M6MPP1-F1
#
_entry.id   AF-A0A1M6MPP1-F1
#
_cell.length_a   1.000
_cell.length_b   1.000
_cell.length_c   1.000
_cell.angle_alpha   90.00
_cell.angle_beta   90.00
_cell.angle_gamma   90.00
#
_symmetry.space_group_name_H-M   'P 1'
#
loop_
_entity.id
_entity.type
_entity.pdbx_description
1 polymer ?
#
loop_
_entity_poly.entity_id
_entity_poly.type
_entity_poly.pdbx_seq_one_letter_code
_entity_poly.pdbx_strand_id
1 'polypeptide(L)'
;MKKPDFSNLKAVYVNCTLKKSPKSSHTQNLMNGSIAIMKSEKVSVEVVRLVDHQIPVGVQPDMTEDGETKDDWPKLYEKIIAADILVIGTPIWLGERSSVASKLIERLYAMSGYHNDKGQYVYYGKVGGCIITGNEDGIKHCSMGILYALQHLGYSIPPQADAGWIGEVGPGPSYGDTEWQGKKIDPPVGFDSEFTNRNTTFMTYNLLHLASMLKSNNGYSNYGNSRKAWDDGTQWEFENPEYR
;
A
#
# COMPACT_ATOMS: atom_id res chain seq x y z
N MET A 1 25.36 1.49 15.69
CA MET A 1 24.01 1.96 16.08
C MET A 1 23.25 0.80 16.71
N LYS A 2 22.35 1.05 17.68
CA LYS A 2 21.50 0.00 18.26
C LYS A 2 20.46 -0.45 17.23
N LYS A 3 20.22 -1.75 17.10
CA LYS A 3 19.16 -2.29 16.22
C LYS A 3 17.79 -1.78 16.71
N PRO A 4 16.94 -1.18 15.86
CA PRO A 4 15.58 -0.80 16.22
C PRO A 4 14.71 -2.02 16.57
N ASP A 5 13.63 -1.79 17.32
CA ASP A 5 12.60 -2.80 17.59
C ASP A 5 11.32 -2.45 16.83
N PHE A 6 10.86 -3.37 15.99
CA PHE A 6 9.66 -3.23 15.17
C PHE A 6 8.54 -4.19 15.58
N SER A 7 8.72 -4.94 16.68
CA SER A 7 7.79 -6.00 17.10
C SER A 7 6.39 -5.52 17.49
N ASN A 8 6.23 -4.22 17.76
CA ASN A 8 4.95 -3.59 18.05
C ASN A 8 4.21 -3.09 16.79
N LEU A 9 4.78 -3.24 15.59
CA LEU A 9 4.17 -2.80 14.33
C LEU A 9 3.28 -3.89 13.71
N LYS A 10 2.25 -3.42 12.99
CA LYS A 10 1.37 -4.22 12.17
C LYS A 10 1.42 -3.73 10.72
N ALA A 11 1.51 -4.65 9.77
CA ALA A 11 1.50 -4.35 8.35
C ALA A 11 0.42 -5.17 7.63
N VAL A 12 -0.22 -4.56 6.64
CA VAL A 12 -1.10 -5.26 5.69
C VAL A 12 -0.56 -5.08 4.28
N TYR A 13 -0.51 -6.18 3.53
CA TYR A 13 -0.23 -6.18 2.10
C TYR A 13 -1.53 -6.45 1.35
N VAL A 14 -1.87 -5.62 0.38
CA VAL A 14 -3.01 -5.86 -0.51
C VAL A 14 -2.50 -6.21 -1.90
N ASN A 15 -2.63 -7.48 -2.26
CA ASN A 15 -2.29 -8.02 -3.56
C ASN A 15 -3.45 -7.79 -4.53
N CYS A 16 -3.23 -6.88 -5.48
CA CYS A 16 -4.16 -6.46 -6.51
C CYS A 16 -3.95 -7.24 -7.82
N THR A 17 -3.50 -8.50 -7.76
CA THR A 17 -3.51 -9.36 -8.94
C THR A 17 -4.93 -9.55 -9.49
N LEU A 18 -5.02 -9.80 -10.80
CA LEU A 18 -6.28 -10.18 -11.45
C LEU A 18 -6.63 -11.67 -11.24
N LYS A 19 -5.68 -12.47 -10.73
CA LYS A 19 -5.79 -13.92 -10.61
C LYS A 19 -6.38 -14.32 -9.24
N LYS A 20 -7.59 -14.89 -9.23
CA LYS A 20 -8.20 -15.46 -8.00
C LYS A 20 -7.37 -16.60 -7.41
N SER A 21 -7.36 -16.72 -6.09
CA SER A 21 -6.79 -17.87 -5.40
C SER A 21 -7.44 -19.19 -5.86
N PRO A 22 -6.67 -20.30 -5.92
CA PRO A 22 -5.27 -20.47 -5.52
C PRO A 22 -4.24 -20.17 -6.63
N LYS A 23 -4.61 -19.50 -7.73
CA LYS A 23 -3.66 -19.23 -8.83
C LYS A 23 -2.45 -18.44 -8.33
N SER A 24 -1.27 -18.76 -8.86
CA SER A 24 -0.04 -18.06 -8.52
C SER A 24 -0.08 -16.61 -8.98
N SER A 25 0.56 -15.73 -8.21
CA SER A 25 0.67 -14.30 -8.49
C SER A 25 2.12 -13.88 -8.38
N HIS A 26 2.71 -13.40 -9.49
CA HIS A 26 4.09 -12.91 -9.50
C HIS A 26 4.26 -11.71 -8.55
N THR A 27 3.22 -10.88 -8.43
CA THR A 27 3.14 -9.81 -7.44
C THR A 27 3.24 -10.36 -6.01
N GLN A 28 2.56 -11.47 -5.71
CA GLN A 28 2.71 -12.13 -4.40
C GLN A 28 4.15 -12.60 -4.19
N ASN A 29 4.77 -13.21 -5.20
CA ASN A 29 6.13 -13.72 -5.10
C ASN A 29 7.11 -12.60 -4.75
N LEU A 30 6.99 -11.42 -5.37
CA LEU A 30 7.84 -10.28 -5.03
C LEU A 30 7.53 -9.70 -3.65
N MET A 31 6.24 -9.57 -3.30
CA MET A 31 5.83 -9.15 -1.95
C MET A 31 6.41 -10.04 -0.85
N ASN A 32 6.54 -11.35 -1.10
CA ASN A 32 7.03 -12.30 -0.11
C ASN A 32 8.45 -11.96 0.38
N GLY A 33 9.29 -11.32 -0.44
CA GLY A 33 10.61 -10.83 -0.01
C GLY A 33 10.49 -9.78 1.10
N SER A 34 9.65 -8.76 0.88
CA SER A 34 9.36 -7.71 1.87
C SER A 34 8.65 -8.27 3.12
N ILE A 35 7.65 -9.15 2.93
CA ILE A 35 6.92 -9.82 4.03
C ILE A 35 7.87 -10.65 4.89
N ALA A 36 8.82 -11.37 4.28
CA ALA A 36 9.80 -12.18 5.01
C ALA A 36 10.72 -11.31 5.88
N ILE A 37 11.16 -10.15 5.36
CA ILE A 37 11.92 -9.17 6.13
C ILE A 37 11.10 -8.67 7.33
N MET A 38 9.86 -8.22 7.10
CA MET A 38 8.98 -7.73 8.18
C MET A 38 8.75 -8.78 9.27
N LYS A 39 8.48 -10.04 8.89
CA LYS A 39 8.31 -11.14 9.84
C LYS A 39 9.60 -11.45 10.62
N SER A 40 10.75 -11.37 9.97
CA SER A 40 12.06 -11.56 10.62
C SER A 40 12.37 -10.45 11.63
N GLU A 41 11.86 -9.25 11.37
CA GLU A 41 11.84 -8.11 12.30
C GLU A 41 10.67 -8.14 13.29
N LYS A 42 9.95 -9.27 13.38
CA LYS A 42 8.85 -9.55 14.34
C LYS A 42 7.59 -8.68 14.16
N VAL A 43 7.42 -8.05 12.99
CA VAL A 43 6.21 -7.31 12.63
C VAL A 43 5.06 -8.29 12.40
N SER A 44 3.86 -7.97 12.87
CA SER A 44 2.66 -8.74 12.54
C SER A 44 2.22 -8.39 11.10
N VAL A 45 2.20 -9.39 10.20
CA VAL A 45 1.89 -9.15 8.78
C VAL A 45 0.66 -9.95 8.34
N GLU A 46 -0.34 -9.25 7.82
CA GLU A 46 -1.48 -9.84 7.10
C GLU A 46 -1.36 -9.60 5.58
N VAL A 47 -1.90 -10.53 4.79
CA VAL A 47 -1.95 -10.40 3.33
C VAL A 47 -3.39 -10.60 2.88
N VAL A 48 -3.88 -9.65 2.08
CA VAL A 48 -5.20 -9.69 1.45
C VAL A 48 -5.00 -9.81 -0.05
N ARG A 49 -5.65 -10.78 -0.69
CA ARG A 49 -5.77 -10.81 -2.15
C ARG A 49 -7.12 -10.26 -2.54
N LEU A 50 -7.15 -9.03 -3.05
CA LEU A 50 -8.38 -8.26 -3.16
C LEU A 50 -9.41 -8.90 -4.11
N VAL A 51 -8.95 -9.60 -5.15
CA VAL A 51 -9.83 -10.27 -6.13
C VAL A 51 -10.57 -11.49 -5.56
N ASP A 52 -10.20 -11.95 -4.36
CA ASP A 52 -10.91 -13.02 -3.66
C ASP A 52 -12.14 -12.50 -2.87
N HIS A 53 -12.31 -11.17 -2.76
CA HIS A 53 -13.40 -10.53 -2.05
C HIS A 53 -14.40 -9.88 -3.02
N GLN A 54 -15.68 -9.89 -2.66
CA GLN A 54 -16.72 -9.16 -3.39
C GLN A 54 -16.74 -7.72 -2.91
N ILE A 55 -16.08 -6.86 -3.68
CA ILE A 55 -15.99 -5.43 -3.41
C ILE A 55 -16.52 -4.72 -4.65
N PRO A 56 -17.72 -4.13 -4.58
CA PRO A 56 -18.27 -3.33 -5.67
C PRO A 56 -17.41 -2.11 -6.00
N VAL A 57 -17.62 -1.53 -7.18
CA VAL A 57 -17.04 -0.23 -7.53
C VAL A 57 -17.82 0.87 -6.82
N GLY A 58 -17.16 1.96 -6.44
CA GLY A 58 -17.80 3.10 -5.79
C GLY A 58 -17.00 3.67 -4.63
N VAL A 59 -17.47 4.77 -4.08
CA VAL A 59 -16.74 5.59 -3.09
C VAL A 59 -17.53 5.78 -1.80
N GLN A 60 -18.42 4.84 -1.45
CA GLN A 60 -19.16 4.85 -0.19
C GLN A 60 -18.63 3.83 0.80
N PRO A 61 -18.62 4.08 2.12
CA PRO A 61 -18.03 3.19 3.12
C PRO A 61 -18.57 1.76 3.09
N ASP A 62 -19.84 1.59 2.80
CA ASP A 62 -20.52 0.31 2.58
C ASP A 62 -21.45 0.45 1.38
N MET A 63 -21.10 -0.19 0.26
CA MET A 63 -21.92 -0.08 -0.96
C MET A 63 -23.27 -0.78 -0.84
N THR A 64 -23.52 -1.59 0.20
CA THR A 64 -24.85 -2.17 0.43
C THR A 64 -25.89 -1.13 0.83
N GLU A 65 -25.45 0.01 1.37
CA GLU A 65 -26.31 1.18 1.58
C GLU A 65 -26.64 1.91 0.27
N ASP A 66 -25.89 1.62 -0.80
CA ASP A 66 -26.05 2.18 -2.15
C ASP A 66 -26.58 1.15 -3.18
N GLY A 67 -27.26 0.11 -2.69
CA GLY A 67 -27.99 -0.85 -3.53
C GLY A 67 -27.19 -2.06 -4.01
N GLU A 68 -25.94 -2.21 -3.60
CA GLU A 68 -25.19 -3.45 -3.83
C GLU A 68 -25.70 -4.57 -2.92
N THR A 69 -25.81 -5.78 -3.46
CA THR A 69 -26.31 -6.92 -2.68
C THR A 69 -25.33 -7.40 -1.61
N LYS A 70 -24.05 -7.10 -1.78
CA LYS A 70 -22.98 -7.50 -0.88
C LYS A 70 -21.73 -6.63 -1.10
N ASP A 71 -21.15 -6.18 0.01
CA ASP A 71 -19.84 -5.53 0.05
C ASP A 71 -18.98 -6.12 1.18
N ASP A 72 -17.88 -6.77 0.82
CA ASP A 72 -16.90 -7.28 1.80
C ASP A 72 -15.96 -6.18 2.32
N TRP A 73 -16.03 -4.96 1.75
CA TRP A 73 -15.13 -3.84 2.08
C TRP A 73 -15.17 -3.42 3.55
N PRO A 74 -16.32 -3.22 4.22
CA PRO A 74 -16.33 -2.75 5.61
C PRO A 74 -15.49 -3.64 6.54
N LYS A 75 -15.67 -4.95 6.45
CA LYS A 75 -14.90 -5.94 7.22
C LYS A 75 -13.43 -5.99 6.82
N LEU A 76 -13.13 -5.84 5.53
CA LEU A 76 -11.75 -5.79 5.05
C LEU A 76 -11.03 -4.55 5.58
N TYR A 77 -11.73 -3.41 5.59
CA TYR A 77 -11.21 -2.13 6.00
C TYR A 77 -10.78 -2.12 7.46
N GLU A 78 -11.49 -2.82 8.35
CA GLU A 78 -11.08 -2.99 9.76
C GLU A 78 -9.63 -3.50 9.89
N LYS A 79 -9.22 -4.43 9.01
CA LYS A 79 -7.85 -4.94 8.99
C LYS A 79 -6.87 -3.91 8.48
N ILE A 80 -7.24 -3.19 7.43
CA ILE A 80 -6.41 -2.15 6.81
C ILE A 80 -6.17 -1.02 7.81
N ILE A 81 -7.22 -0.53 8.46
CA ILE A 81 -7.12 0.59 9.38
C ILE A 81 -6.48 0.20 10.72
N ALA A 82 -6.51 -1.07 11.10
CA ALA A 82 -5.76 -1.56 12.27
C ALA A 82 -4.23 -1.65 12.03
N ALA A 83 -3.77 -1.63 10.78
CA ALA A 83 -2.35 -1.67 10.44
C ALA A 83 -1.67 -0.30 10.59
N ASP A 84 -0.39 -0.32 10.96
CA ASP A 84 0.48 0.87 10.94
C ASP A 84 1.04 1.11 9.52
N ILE A 85 1.19 0.03 8.74
CA ILE A 85 1.76 0.05 7.39
C ILE A 85 0.79 -0.60 6.39
N LEU A 86 0.53 0.07 5.28
CA LEU A 86 -0.17 -0.48 4.11
C LEU A 86 0.78 -0.56 2.91
N VAL A 87 0.93 -1.76 2.35
CA VAL A 87 1.64 -1.96 1.08
C VAL A 87 0.67 -2.45 0.02
N ILE A 88 0.47 -1.63 -1.01
CA ILE A 88 -0.33 -2.02 -2.19
C ILE A 88 0.61 -2.66 -3.20
N GLY A 89 0.32 -3.86 -3.68
CA GLY A 89 1.06 -4.36 -4.83
C GLY A 89 0.17 -4.80 -5.96
N THR A 90 0.66 -4.54 -7.16
CA THR A 90 -0.11 -4.65 -8.40
C THR A 90 0.75 -5.22 -9.51
N PRO A 91 0.17 -6.03 -10.42
CA PRO A 91 0.77 -6.22 -11.73
C PRO A 91 0.68 -4.94 -12.57
N ILE A 92 1.54 -4.83 -13.58
CA ILE A 92 1.47 -3.82 -14.64
C ILE A 92 0.68 -4.38 -15.83
N TRP A 93 -0.20 -3.56 -16.40
CA TRP A 93 -0.87 -3.81 -17.68
C TRP A 93 -0.84 -2.54 -18.51
N LEU A 94 -0.19 -2.57 -19.68
CA LEU A 94 -0.09 -1.43 -20.60
C LEU A 94 0.47 -0.15 -19.92
N GLY A 95 1.51 -0.30 -19.10
CA GLY A 95 2.12 0.81 -18.37
C GLY A 95 1.32 1.31 -17.16
N GLU A 96 0.20 0.66 -16.84
CA GLU A 96 -0.71 1.06 -15.78
C GLU A 96 -0.84 0.00 -14.67
N ARG A 97 -1.28 0.47 -13.50
CA ARG A 97 -1.67 -0.42 -12.41
C ARG A 97 -2.92 -1.22 -12.79
N SER A 98 -3.11 -2.37 -12.16
CA SER A 98 -4.31 -3.18 -12.35
C SER A 98 -5.59 -2.42 -11.99
N SER A 99 -6.70 -2.76 -12.65
CA SER A 99 -8.03 -2.27 -12.28
C SER A 99 -8.40 -2.61 -10.83
N VAL A 100 -7.88 -3.72 -10.30
CA VAL A 100 -8.05 -4.11 -8.89
C VAL A 100 -7.35 -3.12 -7.95
N ALA A 101 -6.17 -2.62 -8.31
CA ALA A 101 -5.47 -1.60 -7.53
C ALA A 101 -6.18 -0.23 -7.62
N SER A 102 -6.71 0.14 -8.79
CA SER A 102 -7.53 1.35 -8.92
C SER A 102 -8.79 1.26 -8.04
N LYS A 103 -9.50 0.13 -8.08
CA LYS A 103 -10.64 -0.12 -7.20
C LYS A 103 -10.26 -0.01 -5.72
N LEU A 104 -9.13 -0.60 -5.30
CA LEU A 104 -8.66 -0.46 -3.91
C LEU A 104 -8.53 1.01 -3.50
N ILE A 105 -7.92 1.85 -4.35
CA ILE A 105 -7.71 3.27 -4.06
C ILE A 105 -9.05 4.00 -3.94
N GLU A 106 -10.01 3.73 -4.81
CA GLU A 106 -11.38 4.28 -4.73
C GLU A 106 -12.07 3.89 -3.41
N ARG A 107 -11.94 2.62 -3.01
CA ARG A 107 -12.51 2.13 -1.75
C ARG A 107 -11.80 2.69 -0.52
N LEU A 108 -10.49 2.92 -0.58
CA LEU A 108 -9.76 3.65 0.47
C LEU A 108 -10.25 5.09 0.57
N TYR A 109 -10.48 5.75 -0.58
CA TYR A 109 -11.02 7.11 -0.64
C TYR A 109 -12.45 7.22 -0.10
N ALA A 110 -13.25 6.15 -0.19
CA ALA A 110 -14.56 6.09 0.42
C ALA A 110 -14.58 6.41 1.92
N MET A 111 -13.44 6.22 2.60
CA MET A 111 -13.29 6.46 4.03
C MET A 111 -12.80 7.88 4.37
N SER A 112 -12.65 8.77 3.37
CA SER A 112 -12.09 10.11 3.52
C SER A 112 -12.92 11.07 4.38
N GLY A 113 -14.21 10.77 4.60
CA GLY A 113 -15.07 11.50 5.52
C GLY A 113 -14.88 11.16 7.00
N TYR A 114 -14.18 10.06 7.32
CA TYR A 114 -13.92 9.66 8.70
C TYR A 114 -12.70 10.38 9.28
N HIS A 115 -12.77 10.61 10.58
CA HIS A 115 -11.68 11.20 11.36
C HIS A 115 -11.17 10.23 12.42
N ASN A 116 -9.90 10.36 12.78
CA ASN A 116 -9.34 9.71 13.96
C ASN A 116 -9.77 10.45 15.25
N ASP A 117 -9.38 9.91 16.41
CA ASP A 117 -9.63 10.47 17.75
C ASP A 117 -9.04 11.88 17.97
N LYS A 118 -8.06 12.27 17.15
CA LYS A 118 -7.47 13.61 17.12
C LYS A 118 -8.23 14.62 16.24
N GLY A 119 -9.29 14.18 15.57
CA GLY A 119 -10.05 14.99 14.61
C GLY A 119 -9.34 15.23 13.28
N GLN A 120 -8.30 14.44 12.97
CA GLN A 120 -7.61 14.44 11.66
C GLN A 120 -8.22 13.37 10.76
N TYR A 121 -7.96 13.38 9.45
CA TYR A 121 -8.43 12.32 8.56
C TYR A 121 -7.96 10.93 9.01
N VAL A 122 -8.79 9.92 8.80
CA VAL A 122 -8.68 8.59 9.43
C VAL A 122 -7.34 7.88 9.22
N TYR A 123 -6.62 8.17 8.12
CA TYR A 123 -5.34 7.54 7.81
C TYR A 123 -4.11 8.23 8.42
N TYR A 124 -4.28 9.39 9.09
CA TYR A 124 -3.16 10.12 9.69
C TYR A 124 -2.40 9.26 10.70
N GLY A 125 -1.06 9.33 10.64
CA GLY A 125 -0.15 8.55 11.49
C GLY A 125 0.19 7.15 10.96
N LYS A 126 -0.28 6.80 9.74
CA LYS A 126 0.03 5.52 9.07
C LYS A 126 1.05 5.70 7.96
N VAL A 127 1.66 4.60 7.52
CA VAL A 127 2.70 4.60 6.49
C VAL A 127 2.29 3.80 5.25
N GLY A 128 2.55 4.35 4.06
CA GLY A 128 2.17 3.75 2.78
C GLY A 128 3.39 3.39 1.92
N GLY A 129 3.29 2.29 1.19
CA GLY A 129 4.27 1.90 0.16
C GLY A 129 3.64 1.03 -0.93
N CYS A 130 4.42 0.68 -1.95
CA CYS A 130 3.94 -0.19 -3.02
C CYS A 130 4.98 -1.16 -3.62
N ILE A 131 4.48 -2.28 -4.15
CA ILE A 131 5.29 -3.30 -4.83
C ILE A 131 4.70 -3.60 -6.20
N ILE A 132 5.49 -3.41 -7.26
CA ILE A 132 5.00 -3.50 -8.64
C ILE A 132 5.73 -4.62 -9.39
N THR A 133 4.99 -5.45 -10.12
CA THR A 133 5.57 -6.49 -10.99
C THR A 133 5.03 -6.36 -12.41
N GLY A 134 5.88 -6.48 -13.42
CA GLY A 134 5.46 -6.55 -14.82
C GLY A 134 6.42 -7.38 -15.65
N ASN A 135 6.06 -7.68 -16.89
CA ASN A 135 7.00 -8.28 -17.84
C ASN A 135 7.87 -7.20 -18.48
N GLU A 136 7.32 -6.00 -18.66
CA GLU A 136 8.02 -4.82 -19.18
C GLU A 136 7.44 -3.53 -18.55
N ASP A 137 8.06 -2.40 -18.89
CA ASP A 137 7.88 -1.01 -18.44
C ASP A 137 6.61 -0.62 -17.64
N GLY A 138 6.77 0.27 -16.65
CA GLY A 138 5.65 0.89 -15.94
C GLY A 138 5.77 0.99 -14.41
N ILE A 139 6.86 0.49 -13.79
CA ILE A 139 7.02 0.49 -12.32
C ILE A 139 6.84 1.90 -11.76
N LYS A 140 7.67 2.86 -12.22
CA LYS A 140 7.67 4.23 -11.69
C LYS A 140 6.35 4.95 -11.95
N HIS A 141 5.72 4.68 -13.10
CA HIS A 141 4.44 5.27 -13.46
C HIS A 141 3.32 4.79 -12.52
N CYS A 142 3.27 3.48 -12.26
CA CYS A 142 2.36 2.89 -11.28
C CYS A 142 2.62 3.45 -9.88
N SER A 143 3.90 3.50 -9.46
CA SER A 143 4.31 4.03 -8.16
C SER A 143 3.83 5.47 -7.96
N MET A 144 4.02 6.34 -8.95
CA MET A 144 3.60 7.74 -8.91
C MET A 144 2.12 7.88 -8.52
N GLY A 145 1.22 7.19 -9.23
CA GLY A 145 -0.21 7.29 -8.97
C GLY A 145 -0.64 6.64 -7.65
N ILE A 146 0.00 5.54 -7.23
CA ILE A 146 -0.34 4.84 -5.98
C ILE A 146 0.15 5.64 -4.77
N LEU A 147 1.40 6.07 -4.77
CA LEU A 147 2.00 6.79 -3.65
C LEU A 147 1.35 8.16 -3.46
N TYR A 148 1.04 8.87 -4.56
CA TYR A 148 0.30 10.13 -4.47
C TYR A 148 -1.08 9.93 -3.85
N ALA A 149 -1.82 8.89 -4.26
CA ALA A 149 -3.14 8.60 -3.70
C ALA A 149 -3.06 8.28 -2.20
N LEU A 150 -2.14 7.42 -1.77
CA LEU A 150 -1.93 7.11 -0.37
C LEU A 150 -1.56 8.36 0.45
N GLN A 151 -0.65 9.19 -0.07
CA GLN A 151 -0.27 10.46 0.56
C GLN A 151 -1.48 11.38 0.72
N HIS A 152 -2.29 11.53 -0.34
CA HIS A 152 -3.43 12.43 -0.35
C HIS A 152 -4.52 11.99 0.65
N LEU A 153 -4.69 10.68 0.85
CA LEU A 153 -5.60 10.12 1.86
C LEU A 153 -5.13 10.38 3.31
N GLY A 154 -3.84 10.60 3.53
CA GLY A 154 -3.26 10.88 4.84
C GLY A 154 -2.17 9.91 5.30
N TYR A 155 -1.77 8.93 4.49
CA TYR A 155 -0.59 8.10 4.78
C TYR A 155 0.69 8.95 4.61
N SER A 156 1.69 8.69 5.45
CA SER A 156 3.04 9.21 5.27
C SER A 156 3.82 8.30 4.32
N ILE A 157 4.56 8.89 3.38
CA ILE A 157 5.35 8.14 2.39
C ILE A 157 6.84 8.41 2.65
N PRO A 158 7.65 7.39 3.01
CA PRO A 158 9.08 7.58 3.21
C PRO A 158 9.84 7.68 1.87
N PRO A 159 11.13 8.03 1.88
CA PRO A 159 11.98 7.91 0.69
C PRO A 159 11.99 6.47 0.17
N GLN A 160 11.97 6.30 -1.16
CA GLN A 160 12.01 4.99 -1.83
C GLN A 160 10.92 4.03 -1.30
N ALA A 161 9.68 4.53 -1.21
CA ALA A 161 8.51 3.77 -0.75
C ALA A 161 7.96 2.76 -1.77
N ASP A 162 8.63 2.61 -2.91
CA ASP A 162 8.29 1.64 -3.94
C ASP A 162 9.44 0.66 -4.23
N ALA A 163 9.08 -0.57 -4.59
CA ALA A 163 9.99 -1.56 -5.13
C ALA A 163 9.31 -2.34 -6.27
N GLY A 164 10.09 -2.95 -7.15
CA GLY A 164 9.51 -3.71 -8.24
C GLY A 164 10.48 -4.55 -9.04
N TRP A 165 9.90 -5.32 -9.96
CA TRP A 165 10.63 -6.08 -10.98
C TRP A 165 9.92 -6.00 -12.33
N ILE A 166 10.71 -5.82 -13.38
CA ILE A 166 10.32 -5.98 -14.78
C ILE A 166 11.38 -6.81 -15.50
N GLY A 167 10.96 -7.53 -16.54
CA GLY A 167 11.86 -8.23 -17.44
C GLY A 167 12.42 -7.32 -18.52
N GLU A 168 13.03 -7.94 -19.53
CA GLU A 168 13.42 -7.26 -20.76
C GLU A 168 12.20 -6.84 -21.57
N VAL A 169 12.34 -5.80 -22.38
CA VAL A 169 11.28 -5.34 -23.28
C VAL A 169 10.88 -6.46 -24.25
N GLY A 170 9.59 -6.74 -24.32
CA GLY A 170 8.98 -7.79 -25.13
C GLY A 170 8.45 -8.99 -24.33
N PRO A 171 8.02 -10.06 -25.03
CA PRO A 171 7.52 -11.26 -24.39
C PRO A 171 8.64 -11.98 -23.62
N GLY A 172 8.44 -12.18 -22.32
CA GLY A 172 9.38 -12.89 -21.48
C GLY A 172 8.68 -13.56 -20.29
N PRO A 173 9.43 -14.36 -19.50
CA PRO A 173 8.91 -14.90 -18.27
C PRO A 173 8.65 -13.80 -17.23
N SER A 174 7.76 -14.08 -16.28
CA SER A 174 7.43 -13.19 -15.19
C SER A 174 8.22 -13.53 -13.92
N TYR A 175 8.28 -12.58 -12.97
CA TYR A 175 8.97 -12.77 -11.70
C TYR A 175 8.56 -14.07 -10.97
N GLY A 176 9.56 -14.86 -10.58
CA GLY A 176 9.39 -16.14 -9.90
C GLY A 176 8.97 -17.30 -10.79
N ASP A 177 8.94 -17.15 -12.12
CA ASP A 177 8.80 -18.29 -13.02
C ASP A 177 10.04 -19.19 -12.94
N THR A 178 9.80 -20.51 -12.95
CA THR A 178 10.85 -21.54 -12.95
C THR A 178 11.01 -22.23 -14.30
N GLU A 179 10.20 -21.85 -15.28
CA GLU A 179 10.24 -22.39 -16.63
C GLU A 179 9.69 -21.37 -17.64
N TRP A 180 10.29 -21.29 -18.82
CA TRP A 180 9.79 -20.51 -19.95
C TRP A 180 10.12 -21.20 -21.27
N GLN A 181 9.12 -21.36 -22.15
CA GLN A 181 9.29 -22.02 -23.46
C GLN A 181 9.97 -23.40 -23.37
N GLY A 182 9.62 -24.21 -22.38
CA GLY A 182 10.20 -25.55 -22.18
C GLY A 182 11.59 -25.57 -21.55
N LYS A 183 12.17 -24.41 -21.21
CA LYS A 183 13.48 -24.30 -20.54
C LYS A 183 13.27 -24.02 -19.07
N LYS A 184 13.86 -24.86 -18.21
CA LYS A 184 13.91 -24.62 -16.77
C LYS A 184 14.78 -23.41 -16.45
N ILE A 185 14.39 -22.65 -15.44
CA ILE A 185 15.07 -21.45 -14.95
C ILE A 185 15.34 -21.65 -13.45
N ASP A 186 16.63 -21.60 -13.07
CA ASP A 186 17.09 -21.72 -11.69
C ASP A 186 18.31 -20.79 -11.47
N PRO A 187 18.23 -19.81 -10.54
CA PRO A 187 17.11 -19.50 -9.67
C PRO A 187 15.87 -18.99 -10.44
N PRO A 188 14.66 -18.98 -9.82
CA PRO A 188 13.46 -18.42 -10.45
C PRO A 188 13.68 -16.98 -10.93
N VAL A 189 13.01 -16.61 -12.02
CA VAL A 189 13.22 -15.33 -12.71
C VAL A 189 13.17 -14.14 -11.75
N GLY A 190 14.24 -13.34 -11.77
CA GLY A 190 14.35 -12.11 -11.00
C GLY A 190 14.76 -12.28 -9.54
N PHE A 191 14.89 -13.50 -9.01
CA PHE A 191 15.29 -13.73 -7.61
C PHE A 191 16.75 -13.32 -7.34
N ASP A 192 17.59 -13.32 -8.38
CA ASP A 192 18.99 -12.90 -8.36
C ASP A 192 19.19 -11.41 -8.70
N SER A 193 18.11 -10.67 -9.00
CA SER A 193 18.19 -9.22 -9.29
C SER A 193 18.62 -8.43 -8.06
N GLU A 194 19.90 -8.02 -8.00
CA GLU A 194 20.44 -7.18 -6.93
C GLU A 194 19.64 -5.88 -6.78
N PHE A 195 19.25 -5.26 -7.90
CA PHE A 195 18.49 -4.02 -7.87
C PHE A 195 17.12 -4.19 -7.22
N THR A 196 16.38 -5.24 -7.59
CA THR A 196 15.07 -5.56 -7.01
C THR A 196 15.21 -5.94 -5.53
N ASN A 197 16.20 -6.76 -5.19
CA ASN A 197 16.43 -7.22 -3.82
C ASN A 197 16.82 -6.07 -2.88
N ARG A 198 17.75 -5.20 -3.32
CA ARG A 198 18.17 -4.01 -2.57
C ARG A 198 17.01 -3.05 -2.37
N ASN A 199 16.27 -2.70 -3.42
CA ASN A 199 15.18 -1.74 -3.31
C ASN A 199 14.00 -2.30 -2.51
N THR A 200 13.69 -3.60 -2.63
CA THR A 200 12.69 -4.25 -1.77
C THR A 200 13.11 -4.19 -0.30
N THR A 201 14.40 -4.41 -0.02
CA THR A 201 14.95 -4.30 1.34
C THR A 201 14.85 -2.86 1.86
N PHE A 202 15.32 -1.88 1.09
CA PHE A 202 15.35 -0.46 1.51
C PHE A 202 13.95 0.09 1.69
N MET A 203 13.04 -0.17 0.75
CA MET A 203 11.63 0.18 0.87
C MET A 203 11.05 -0.39 2.17
N THR A 204 11.27 -1.68 2.44
CA THR A 204 10.76 -2.33 3.66
C THR A 204 11.27 -1.64 4.92
N TYR A 205 12.57 -1.41 5.06
CA TYR A 205 13.13 -0.76 6.24
C TYR A 205 12.71 0.72 6.35
N ASN A 206 12.59 1.45 5.25
CA ASN A 206 12.12 2.83 5.26
C ASN A 206 10.66 2.94 5.75
N LEU A 207 9.79 1.99 5.36
CA LEU A 207 8.44 1.89 5.92
C LEU A 207 8.47 1.61 7.43
N LEU A 208 9.30 0.64 7.86
CA LEU A 208 9.42 0.26 9.28
C LEU A 208 9.94 1.42 10.15
N HIS A 209 10.97 2.12 9.69
CA HIS A 209 11.54 3.28 10.38
C HIS A 209 10.50 4.38 10.55
N LEU A 210 9.79 4.75 9.47
CA LEU A 210 8.78 5.80 9.54
C LEU A 210 7.60 5.40 10.42
N ALA A 211 7.13 4.15 10.33
CA ALA A 211 6.02 3.67 11.16
C ALA A 211 6.40 3.63 12.64
N SER A 212 7.62 3.19 12.96
CA SER A 212 8.15 3.21 14.33
C SER A 212 8.24 4.64 14.88
N MET A 213 8.72 5.60 14.08
CA MET A 213 8.77 7.01 14.46
C MET A 213 7.37 7.59 14.72
N LEU A 214 6.43 7.38 13.80
CA LEU A 214 5.05 7.87 13.96
C LEU A 214 4.40 7.24 15.19
N LYS A 215 4.48 5.92 15.34
CA LYS A 215 3.87 5.21 16.49
C LYS A 215 4.44 5.68 17.83
N SER A 216 5.75 5.89 17.90
CA SER A 216 6.40 6.40 19.11
C SER A 216 6.01 7.84 19.46
N ASN A 217 5.60 8.64 18.46
CA ASN A 217 5.14 10.02 18.63
C ASN A 217 3.61 10.14 18.66
N ASN A 218 2.87 9.01 18.73
CA ASN A 218 1.42 8.96 18.64
C ASN A 218 0.88 9.57 17.32
N GLY A 219 1.60 9.46 16.19
CA GLY A 219 1.25 10.08 14.92
C GLY A 219 1.59 11.57 14.85
N TYR A 220 0.92 12.31 13.96
CA TYR A 220 1.09 13.76 13.88
C TYR A 220 0.43 14.47 15.07
N SER A 221 0.99 15.62 15.47
CA SER A 221 0.26 16.58 16.32
C SER A 221 -1.03 17.00 15.60
N ASN A 222 -2.11 17.20 16.36
CA ASN A 222 -3.39 17.68 15.84
C ASN A 222 -3.44 19.22 15.68
N TYR A 223 -2.40 19.91 16.13
CA TYR A 223 -2.22 21.34 15.95
C TYR A 223 -1.99 21.67 14.47
N GLY A 224 -2.88 22.46 13.88
CA GLY A 224 -2.81 22.91 12.48
C GLY A 224 -3.49 21.99 11.45
N ASN A 225 -4.01 20.84 11.87
CA ASN A 225 -4.52 19.83 10.92
C ASN A 225 -5.72 19.02 11.46
N SER A 226 -6.43 19.54 12.47
CA SER A 226 -7.67 18.94 12.97
C SER A 226 -8.87 19.54 12.22
N ARG A 227 -9.58 18.72 11.44
CA ARG A 227 -10.80 19.14 10.76
C ARG A 227 -11.90 19.52 11.75
N LYS A 228 -12.01 18.76 12.84
CA LYS A 228 -12.94 19.05 13.93
C LYS A 228 -12.69 20.45 14.54
N ALA A 229 -11.44 20.76 14.89
CA ALA A 229 -11.12 22.07 15.48
C ALA A 229 -11.36 23.23 14.49
N TRP A 230 -11.06 23.01 13.20
CA TRP A 230 -11.37 23.96 12.13
C TRP A 230 -12.87 24.25 12.04
N ASP A 231 -13.69 23.20 12.03
CA ASP A 231 -15.16 23.32 11.95
C ASP A 231 -15.75 23.99 13.22
N ASP A 232 -15.09 23.87 14.37
CA ASP A 232 -15.42 24.58 15.62
C ASP A 232 -14.91 26.04 15.64
N GLY A 233 -14.36 26.54 14.52
CA GLY A 233 -13.92 27.93 14.34
C GLY A 233 -12.48 28.22 14.75
N THR A 234 -11.70 27.20 15.14
CA THR A 234 -10.27 27.39 15.41
C THR A 234 -9.54 27.69 14.11
N GLN A 235 -8.96 28.87 14.05
CA GLN A 235 -8.01 29.27 13.03
C GLN A 235 -6.67 29.41 13.75
N TRP A 236 -5.67 28.62 13.33
CA TRP A 236 -4.32 28.72 13.88
C TRP A 236 -3.68 30.04 13.40
N GLU A 237 -2.43 30.01 12.93
CA GLU A 237 -1.78 31.17 12.32
C GLU A 237 -2.32 31.49 10.90
N PHE A 238 -3.53 31.02 10.56
CA PHE A 238 -4.18 31.34 9.30
C PHE A 238 -4.99 32.62 9.44
N GLU A 239 -4.51 33.68 8.81
CA GLU A 239 -5.27 34.91 8.60
C GLU A 239 -5.85 34.91 7.19
N ASN A 240 -7.17 35.12 7.07
CA ASN A 240 -7.80 35.24 5.77
C ASN A 240 -7.28 36.51 5.06
N PRO A 241 -6.62 36.38 3.88
CA PRO A 241 -6.01 37.51 3.19
C PRO A 241 -7.03 38.56 2.68
N GLU A 242 -8.33 38.24 2.60
CA GLU A 242 -9.37 39.19 2.18
C GLU A 242 -9.74 40.23 3.26
N TYR A 243 -9.38 39.97 4.53
CA TYR A 243 -9.70 40.85 5.66
C TYR A 243 -8.46 41.57 6.23
N ARG A 244 -7.39 41.70 5.43
CA ARG A 244 -6.20 42.51 5.72
C ARG A 244 -6.28 43.90 5.08
#